data_AF-A0A0A8K2H1-F1
#
_entry.id   AF-A0A0A8K2H1-F1
#
_cell.length_a   1.000
_cell.length_b   1.000
_cell.length_c   1.000
_cell.angle_alpha   90.00
_cell.angle_beta   90.00
_cell.angle_gamma   90.00
#
_symmetry.space_group_name_H-M   'P 1'
#
loop_
_entity.id
_entity.type
_entity.pdbx_description
1 polymer ?
#
loop_
_entity_poly.entity_id
_entity_poly.type
_entity_poly.pdbx_seq_one_letter_code
_entity_poly.pdbx_strand_id
1 'polypeptide(L)'
;MLKAWTACARRFSRDKRGNVAILFGIAIVPVILFVGVAVDYGRAMTVRGTMSDAADAAALAIGSWVGLSESELEDKAKKFFEANYASTLSSDIKSNFEVRFVGDDIVVNATASVPTTFMRLANFNDINVGIQNTITKRQRNIELALVLDTTGSMGSSGKMNAMKDAAKKMVDDLFGKTSISDTLDVAVVPFAAAVNVGSDKINEDWLDKGEYPNMSSISKENFDFENGESILAFFEKLKRKRSSWAWDGCVRERAEPYELTDATPVQGNKETLFTPYLAPDEPDEDNGGSYNGNTYIKDDGCGASNNNGGGWGWGWGWGGGWGGNNNNPSPEECQEYTGKYASPSTDRSGATPNLYCPPTAITALSDSKSTVKDAINALQPSGNTVIPAGLLWGWRVLSPSAPFTEAEAYDEEERVKAIVLLTDGENNVNGGQSFNGSTFSAFGYKSNGHLGSNPNAELNNKTQAVCNNIKAKGIQIYTIGFRVNDWTTQNLLRDCATKPDMYYNSPSNSQLAAIFSEIAQGLSELRIAQ
;
A
#
# COMPACT_ATOMS: atom_id res chain seq x y z
N MET A 1 3.88 21.02 -115.76
CA MET A 1 4.60 21.03 -114.47
C MET A 1 4.00 21.99 -113.43
N LEU A 2 3.46 23.17 -113.79
CA LEU A 2 2.90 24.13 -112.81
C LEU A 2 1.63 23.68 -112.03
N LYS A 3 0.79 22.80 -112.58
CA LYS A 3 -0.41 22.28 -111.87
C LYS A 3 -0.08 21.26 -110.77
N ALA A 4 1.07 20.57 -110.84
CA ALA A 4 1.51 19.64 -109.81
C ALA A 4 2.07 20.37 -108.58
N TRP A 5 2.75 21.49 -108.80
CA TRP A 5 3.31 22.34 -107.73
C TRP A 5 2.22 23.04 -106.90
N THR A 6 1.15 23.52 -107.54
CA THR A 6 0.02 24.16 -106.84
C THR A 6 -0.80 23.16 -106.02
N ALA A 7 -0.89 21.88 -106.45
CA ALA A 7 -1.52 20.81 -105.68
C ALA A 7 -0.68 20.36 -104.46
N CYS A 8 0.65 20.29 -104.60
CA CYS A 8 1.55 20.00 -103.47
C CYS A 8 1.59 21.14 -102.43
N ALA A 9 1.62 22.41 -102.86
CA ALA A 9 1.60 23.56 -101.95
C ALA A 9 0.28 23.66 -101.16
N ARG A 10 -0.88 23.36 -101.79
CA ARG A 10 -2.17 23.25 -101.09
C ARG A 10 -2.25 22.04 -100.15
N ARG A 11 -1.55 20.94 -100.43
CA ARG A 11 -1.43 19.79 -99.49
C ARG A 11 -0.55 20.12 -98.29
N PHE A 12 0.57 20.84 -98.47
CA PHE A 12 1.45 21.26 -97.38
C PHE A 12 0.76 22.26 -96.42
N SER A 13 0.03 23.24 -96.97
CA SER A 13 -0.75 24.18 -96.15
C SER A 13 -1.92 23.56 -95.37
N ARG A 14 -2.39 22.36 -95.76
CA ARG A 14 -3.43 21.59 -95.04
C ARG A 14 -2.83 20.45 -94.20
N ASP A 15 -1.51 20.32 -94.12
CA ASP A 15 -0.85 19.22 -93.44
C ASP A 15 -0.75 19.49 -91.93
N LYS A 16 -1.70 18.96 -91.15
CA LYS A 16 -1.74 19.08 -89.68
C LYS A 16 -0.83 18.07 -88.96
N ARG A 17 -0.10 17.21 -89.69
CA ARG A 17 0.68 16.10 -89.12
C ARG A 17 1.91 16.55 -88.32
N GLY A 18 2.37 17.80 -88.48
CA GLY A 18 3.48 18.37 -87.70
C GLY A 18 3.09 19.03 -86.37
N ASN A 19 1.82 19.41 -86.18
CA ASN A 19 1.40 20.18 -85.00
C ASN A 19 1.31 19.31 -83.72
N VAL A 20 1.06 18.00 -83.88
CA VAL A 20 0.98 17.05 -82.76
C VAL A 20 2.34 16.89 -82.08
N ALA A 21 3.43 16.83 -82.84
CA ALA A 21 4.78 16.70 -82.28
C ALA A 21 5.21 17.94 -81.48
N ILE A 22 4.84 19.15 -81.95
CA ILE A 22 5.14 20.41 -81.26
C ILE A 22 4.32 20.54 -79.99
N LEU A 23 3.01 20.29 -80.05
CA LEU A 23 2.13 20.29 -78.87
C LEU A 23 2.55 19.23 -77.85
N PHE A 24 2.93 18.03 -78.31
CA PHE A 24 3.46 16.97 -77.46
C PHE A 24 4.78 17.36 -76.79
N GLY A 25 5.73 17.93 -77.55
CA GLY A 25 7.01 18.39 -77.01
C GLY A 25 6.88 19.51 -75.98
N ILE A 26 5.89 20.39 -76.11
CA ILE A 26 5.61 21.44 -75.11
C ILE A 26 4.84 20.87 -73.91
N ALA A 27 3.89 19.95 -74.13
CA ALA A 27 3.07 19.37 -73.07
C ALA A 27 3.81 18.31 -72.22
N ILE A 28 4.84 17.65 -72.76
CA ILE A 28 5.59 16.63 -72.01
C ILE A 28 6.42 17.25 -70.87
N VAL A 29 6.89 18.48 -71.03
CA VAL A 29 7.68 19.20 -70.01
C VAL A 29 6.88 19.38 -68.71
N PRO A 30 5.66 19.98 -68.71
CA PRO A 30 4.88 20.09 -67.49
C PRO A 30 4.42 18.73 -66.95
N VAL A 31 4.11 17.74 -67.81
CA VAL A 31 3.72 16.38 -67.35
C VAL A 31 4.87 15.70 -66.59
N ILE A 32 6.09 15.73 -67.14
CA ILE A 32 7.29 15.19 -66.46
C ILE A 32 7.53 15.94 -65.15
N LEU A 33 7.34 17.26 -65.11
CA LEU A 33 7.51 18.06 -63.91
C LEU A 33 6.47 17.68 -62.83
N PHE A 34 5.21 17.47 -63.19
CA PHE A 34 4.18 17.00 -62.25
C PHE A 34 4.47 15.60 -61.69
N VAL A 35 4.88 14.67 -62.54
CA VAL A 35 5.31 13.33 -62.10
C VAL A 35 6.54 13.44 -61.20
N GLY A 36 7.49 14.31 -61.55
CA GLY A 36 8.69 14.58 -60.78
C GLY A 36 8.41 15.14 -59.39
N VAL A 37 7.49 16.11 -59.28
CA VAL A 37 7.00 16.64 -58.00
C VAL A 37 6.41 15.52 -57.14
N ALA A 38 5.58 14.65 -57.72
CA ALA A 38 4.98 13.54 -56.99
C ALA A 38 6.03 12.56 -56.45
N VAL A 39 7.07 12.24 -57.24
CA VAL A 39 8.17 11.36 -56.83
C VAL A 39 9.02 12.02 -55.73
N ASP A 40 9.43 13.28 -55.91
CA ASP A 40 10.25 13.99 -54.91
C ASP A 40 9.48 14.18 -53.60
N TYR A 41 8.18 14.48 -53.66
CA TYR A 41 7.31 14.57 -52.48
C TYR A 41 7.13 13.21 -51.80
N GLY A 42 6.92 12.14 -52.56
CA GLY A 42 6.84 10.77 -52.03
C GLY A 42 8.10 10.39 -51.28
N ARG A 43 9.27 10.69 -51.85
CA ARG A 43 10.57 10.49 -51.19
C ARG A 43 10.70 11.32 -49.91
N ALA A 44 10.32 12.60 -49.95
CA ALA A 44 10.35 13.46 -48.76
C ALA A 44 9.42 12.93 -47.64
N MET A 45 8.25 12.39 -47.99
CA MET A 45 7.34 11.78 -47.03
C MET A 45 7.84 10.47 -46.45
N THR A 46 8.52 9.62 -47.24
CA THR A 46 9.21 8.44 -46.72
C THR A 46 10.29 8.83 -45.70
N VAL A 47 11.10 9.85 -46.01
CA VAL A 47 12.12 10.38 -45.08
C VAL A 47 11.48 10.90 -43.80
N ARG A 48 10.37 11.64 -43.90
CA ARG A 48 9.62 12.13 -42.73
C ARG A 48 9.11 10.98 -41.86
N GLY A 49 8.60 9.91 -42.47
CA GLY A 49 8.15 8.71 -41.75
C GLY A 49 9.29 8.03 -40.99
N THR A 50 10.40 7.72 -41.68
CA THR A 50 11.57 7.09 -41.04
C THR A 50 12.20 7.96 -39.96
N MET A 51 12.16 9.29 -40.13
CA MET A 51 12.62 10.25 -39.12
C MET A 51 11.72 10.24 -37.89
N SER A 52 10.40 10.10 -38.07
CA SER A 52 9.44 9.94 -36.96
C SER A 52 9.76 8.67 -36.17
N ASP A 53 9.89 7.53 -36.86
CA ASP A 53 10.16 6.24 -36.22
C ASP A 53 11.46 6.26 -35.40
N ALA A 54 12.52 6.86 -35.96
CA ALA A 54 13.81 7.00 -35.27
C ALA A 54 13.73 7.97 -34.07
N ALA A 55 12.96 9.05 -34.18
CA ALA A 55 12.76 9.99 -33.08
C ALA A 55 11.92 9.40 -31.96
N ASP A 56 10.87 8.63 -32.26
CA ASP A 56 10.07 7.91 -31.28
C ASP A 56 10.90 6.88 -30.53
N ALA A 57 11.72 6.11 -31.24
CA ALA A 57 12.62 5.14 -30.62
C ALA A 57 13.66 5.81 -29.71
N ALA A 58 14.24 6.95 -30.13
CA ALA A 58 15.16 7.72 -29.32
C ALA A 58 14.50 8.31 -28.07
N ALA A 59 13.28 8.83 -28.22
CA ALA A 59 12.52 9.44 -27.14
C ALA A 59 12.06 8.40 -26.10
N LEU A 60 11.61 7.22 -26.54
CA LEU A 60 11.32 6.10 -25.64
C LEU A 60 12.58 5.61 -24.92
N ALA A 61 13.72 5.53 -25.61
CA ALA A 61 14.98 5.12 -25.00
C ALA A 61 15.40 6.06 -23.86
N ILE A 62 15.35 7.38 -24.07
CA ILE A 62 15.68 8.35 -23.01
C ILE A 62 14.62 8.44 -21.92
N GLY A 63 13.35 8.20 -22.23
CA GLY A 63 12.28 8.11 -21.24
C GLY A 63 12.53 7.02 -20.19
N SER A 64 13.16 5.92 -20.61
CA SER A 64 13.49 4.78 -19.74
C SER A 64 14.74 4.96 -18.86
N TRP A 65 15.62 5.93 -19.16
CA TRP A 65 16.89 6.07 -18.44
C TRP A 65 16.76 6.92 -17.16
N VAL A 66 17.57 6.57 -16.17
CA VAL A 66 17.53 7.16 -14.81
C VAL A 66 18.94 7.56 -14.36
N GLY A 67 19.02 8.64 -13.57
CA GLY A 67 20.26 9.08 -12.93
C GLY A 67 21.26 9.79 -13.83
N LEU A 68 20.87 10.11 -15.06
CA LEU A 68 21.63 10.91 -16.01
C LEU A 68 21.15 12.35 -15.97
N SER A 69 22.08 13.29 -16.15
CA SER A 69 21.75 14.69 -16.35
C SER A 69 21.04 14.92 -17.69
N GLU A 70 20.29 16.01 -17.81
CA GLU A 70 19.59 16.37 -19.06
C GLU A 70 20.55 16.43 -20.26
N SER A 71 21.78 16.91 -20.07
CA SER A 71 22.78 16.96 -21.14
C SER A 71 23.28 15.58 -21.57
N GLU A 72 23.43 14.65 -20.63
CA GLU A 72 23.79 13.26 -20.93
C GLU A 72 22.67 12.52 -21.65
N LEU A 73 21.40 12.79 -21.27
CA LEU A 73 20.24 12.26 -21.97
C LEU A 73 20.16 12.80 -23.39
N GLU A 74 20.38 14.10 -23.60
CA GLU A 74 20.39 14.72 -24.93
C GLU A 74 21.48 14.12 -25.83
N ASP A 75 22.72 13.99 -25.33
CA ASP A 75 23.85 13.41 -26.10
C ASP A 75 23.57 11.96 -26.50
N LYS A 76 23.02 11.16 -25.59
CA LYS A 76 22.66 9.78 -25.90
C LYS A 76 21.44 9.68 -26.80
N ALA A 77 20.45 10.56 -26.67
CA ALA A 77 19.30 10.64 -27.57
C ALA A 77 19.75 10.89 -29.01
N LYS A 78 20.67 11.85 -29.21
CA LYS A 78 21.26 12.16 -30.51
C LYS A 78 21.96 10.95 -31.12
N LYS A 79 22.80 10.26 -30.34
CA LYS A 79 23.48 9.03 -30.80
C LYS A 79 22.48 7.92 -31.16
N PHE A 80 21.42 7.76 -30.37
CA PHE A 80 20.39 6.76 -30.63
C PHE A 80 19.59 7.10 -31.90
N PHE A 81 19.20 8.37 -32.07
CA PHE A 81 18.54 8.86 -33.27
C PHE A 81 19.41 8.65 -34.51
N GLU A 82 20.68 9.07 -34.47
CA GLU A 82 21.62 8.91 -35.58
C GLU A 82 21.85 7.44 -35.94
N ALA A 83 21.96 6.54 -34.96
CA ALA A 83 22.12 5.11 -35.22
C ALA A 83 20.91 4.48 -35.92
N ASN A 84 19.69 4.90 -35.57
CA ASN A 84 18.45 4.40 -36.18
C ASN A 84 18.14 5.10 -37.52
N TYR A 85 18.56 6.35 -37.67
CA TYR A 85 18.35 7.15 -38.88
C TYR A 85 19.38 6.82 -39.98
N ALA A 86 20.66 6.69 -39.65
CA ALA A 86 21.76 6.47 -40.60
C ALA A 86 21.75 5.10 -41.27
N SER A 87 21.11 4.10 -40.66
CA SER A 87 20.97 2.76 -41.24
C SER A 87 19.95 2.70 -42.39
N THR A 88 19.09 3.73 -42.52
CA THR A 88 17.88 3.68 -43.36
C THR A 88 17.95 4.59 -44.60
N LEU A 89 18.87 5.57 -44.66
CA LEU A 89 18.92 6.58 -45.72
C LEU A 89 20.34 6.93 -46.21
N SER A 90 20.43 7.44 -47.44
CA SER A 90 21.68 7.89 -48.07
C SER A 90 22.38 9.00 -47.27
N SER A 91 23.71 8.97 -47.22
CA SER A 91 24.60 9.94 -46.53
C SER A 91 24.40 11.42 -46.87
N ASP A 92 23.62 11.72 -47.91
CA ASP A 92 23.42 13.06 -48.44
C ASP A 92 22.28 13.85 -47.76
N ILE A 93 21.49 13.21 -46.88
CA ILE A 93 20.36 13.86 -46.19
C ILE A 93 20.82 14.32 -44.80
N LYS A 94 21.02 15.63 -44.64
CA LYS A 94 21.35 16.23 -43.33
C LYS A 94 20.10 16.34 -42.47
N SER A 95 20.16 15.80 -41.26
CA SER A 95 19.14 15.95 -40.22
C SER A 95 19.65 16.75 -39.03
N ASN A 96 18.78 17.49 -38.36
CA ASN A 96 19.01 18.08 -37.04
C ASN A 96 18.03 17.46 -36.04
N PHE A 97 18.53 17.14 -34.85
CA PHE A 97 17.75 16.53 -33.77
C PHE A 97 18.00 17.29 -32.47
N GLU A 98 16.93 17.78 -31.85
CA GLU A 98 16.95 18.53 -30.61
C GLU A 98 16.00 17.88 -29.60
N VAL A 99 16.44 17.82 -28.34
CA VAL A 99 15.61 17.41 -27.20
C VAL A 99 15.40 18.63 -26.31
N ARG A 100 14.18 18.85 -25.82
CA ARG A 100 13.85 19.86 -24.83
C ARG A 100 13.06 19.23 -23.69
N PHE A 101 13.38 19.61 -22.47
CA PHE A 101 12.67 19.16 -21.28
C PHE A 101 11.76 20.30 -20.79
N VAL A 102 10.47 20.03 -20.66
CA VAL A 102 9.44 21.01 -20.24
C VAL A 102 8.59 20.38 -19.14
N GLY A 103 8.98 20.57 -17.88
CA GLY A 103 8.37 19.83 -16.77
C GLY A 103 8.66 18.33 -16.92
N ASP A 104 7.60 17.50 -16.89
CA ASP A 104 7.69 16.04 -17.11
C ASP A 104 7.69 15.65 -18.59
N ASP A 105 7.51 16.61 -19.51
CA ASP A 105 7.49 16.37 -20.95
C ASP A 105 8.89 16.45 -21.56
N ILE A 106 9.22 15.41 -22.34
CA ILE A 106 10.38 15.34 -23.22
C ILE A 106 9.89 15.63 -24.64
N VAL A 107 10.24 16.79 -25.17
CA VAL A 107 9.90 17.23 -26.51
C VAL A 107 11.09 16.98 -27.43
N VAL A 108 10.92 16.10 -28.41
CA VAL A 108 11.91 15.81 -29.45
C VAL A 108 11.50 16.44 -30.77
N ASN A 109 12.41 17.24 -31.33
CA ASN A 109 12.26 17.86 -32.63
C ASN A 109 13.30 17.29 -33.59
N ALA A 110 12.85 16.76 -34.73
CA ALA A 110 13.73 16.32 -35.80
C ALA A 110 13.37 17.04 -37.10
N THR A 111 14.39 17.52 -37.82
CA THR A 111 14.23 18.19 -39.12
C THR A 111 15.22 17.63 -40.12
N ALA A 112 14.87 17.55 -41.39
CA ALA A 112 15.74 17.08 -42.46
C ALA A 112 15.52 17.85 -43.77
N SER A 113 16.59 18.06 -44.52
CA SER A 113 16.57 18.67 -45.86
C SER A 113 16.74 17.60 -46.93
N VAL A 114 15.70 17.32 -47.70
CA VAL A 114 15.69 16.26 -48.72
C VAL A 114 15.98 16.86 -50.10
N PRO A 115 17.11 16.53 -50.74
CA PRO A 115 17.45 17.06 -52.04
C PRO A 115 16.50 16.53 -53.13
N THR A 116 15.98 17.43 -53.95
CA THR A 116 15.03 17.09 -55.03
C THR A 116 15.78 16.66 -56.29
N THR A 117 15.17 15.74 -57.06
CA THR A 117 15.75 15.28 -58.32
C THR A 117 15.11 15.99 -59.51
N PHE A 118 13.77 16.08 -59.51
CA PHE A 118 13.01 16.65 -60.61
C PHE A 118 12.64 18.11 -60.36
N MET A 119 12.26 18.47 -59.14
CA MET A 119 11.91 19.85 -58.79
C MET A 119 13.10 20.81 -58.88
N ARG A 120 14.33 20.28 -58.89
CA ARG A 120 15.54 21.03 -59.19
C ARG A 120 15.51 21.68 -60.57
N LEU A 121 14.82 21.08 -61.55
CA LEU A 121 14.60 21.68 -62.88
C LEU A 121 13.77 22.98 -62.81
N ALA A 122 12.99 23.15 -61.74
CA ALA A 122 12.21 24.35 -61.43
C ALA A 122 12.88 25.22 -60.34
N ASN A 123 14.17 25.03 -60.09
CA ASN A 123 14.96 25.77 -59.09
C ASN A 123 14.54 25.55 -57.61
N PHE A 124 13.85 24.45 -57.31
CA PHE A 124 13.59 24.01 -55.94
C PHE A 124 14.54 22.86 -55.59
N ASN A 125 15.67 23.16 -54.95
CA ASN A 125 16.73 22.17 -54.71
C ASN A 125 16.45 21.20 -53.56
N ASP A 126 15.63 21.59 -52.58
CA ASP A 126 15.40 20.83 -51.35
C ASP A 126 13.95 20.94 -50.87
N ILE A 127 13.46 19.89 -50.20
CA ILE A 127 12.25 19.92 -49.38
C ILE A 127 12.65 19.75 -47.92
N ASN A 128 12.27 20.70 -47.07
CA ASN A 128 12.43 20.57 -45.62
C ASN A 128 11.24 19.80 -45.02
N VAL A 129 11.53 18.76 -44.25
CA VAL A 129 10.55 18.01 -43.47
C VAL A 129 10.88 18.10 -41.99
N GLY A 130 9.84 18.08 -41.16
CA GLY A 130 9.98 18.16 -39.70
C GLY A 130 8.91 17.35 -38.98
N ILE A 131 9.29 16.87 -37.80
CA ILE A 131 8.42 16.20 -36.83
C ILE A 131 8.73 16.76 -35.43
N GLN A 132 7.70 16.76 -34.59
CA GLN A 132 7.77 17.10 -33.18
C GLN A 132 6.97 16.04 -32.44
N ASN A 133 7.62 15.29 -31.56
CA ASN A 133 6.99 14.29 -30.71
C ASN A 133 7.20 14.70 -29.25
N THR A 134 6.20 14.45 -28.41
CA THR A 134 6.26 14.75 -26.98
C THR A 134 6.00 13.46 -26.22
N ILE A 135 6.85 13.15 -25.24
CA ILE A 135 6.69 12.04 -24.32
C ILE A 135 6.63 12.60 -22.91
N THR A 136 5.54 12.34 -22.20
CA THR A 136 5.43 12.65 -20.77
C THR A 136 6.01 11.51 -19.96
N LYS A 137 7.01 11.78 -19.12
CA LYS A 137 7.54 10.81 -18.17
C LYS A 137 6.55 10.68 -17.00
N ARG A 138 5.65 9.70 -17.03
CA ARG A 138 4.74 9.45 -15.90
C ARG A 138 5.53 8.86 -14.74
N GLN A 139 6.06 9.70 -13.86
CA GLN A 139 6.53 9.25 -12.57
C GLN A 139 5.32 9.04 -11.67
N ARG A 140 4.92 7.79 -11.43
CA ARG A 140 3.85 7.50 -10.47
C ARG A 140 4.37 7.72 -9.05
N ASN A 141 3.58 8.39 -8.22
CA ASN A 141 3.93 8.54 -6.81
C ASN A 141 3.67 7.22 -6.07
N ILE A 142 4.42 6.96 -5.00
CA ILE A 142 4.28 5.73 -4.21
C ILE A 142 3.73 6.08 -2.83
N GLU A 143 2.71 5.34 -2.41
CA GLU A 143 2.28 5.28 -1.02
C GLU A 143 2.55 3.87 -0.49
N LEU A 144 3.44 3.76 0.48
CA LEU A 144 3.94 2.50 0.99
C LEU A 144 3.58 2.32 2.47
N ALA A 145 2.88 1.24 2.80
CA ALA A 145 2.72 0.82 4.19
C ALA A 145 3.69 -0.31 4.54
N LEU A 146 4.62 -0.03 5.47
CA LEU A 146 5.46 -1.04 6.09
C LEU A 146 4.71 -1.67 7.26
N VAL A 147 4.13 -2.85 7.04
CA VAL A 147 3.40 -3.62 8.06
C VAL A 147 4.38 -4.57 8.73
N LEU A 148 4.85 -4.20 9.91
CA LEU A 148 5.99 -4.83 10.56
C LEU A 148 5.55 -5.57 11.82
N ASP A 149 5.82 -6.87 11.83
CA ASP A 149 5.60 -7.71 12.99
C ASP A 149 6.50 -7.26 14.16
N THR A 150 5.83 -6.89 15.26
CA THR A 150 6.47 -6.49 16.50
C THR A 150 6.12 -7.45 17.63
N THR A 151 5.91 -8.72 17.33
CA THR A 151 5.46 -9.71 18.30
C THR A 151 6.58 -10.15 19.24
N GLY A 152 6.24 -10.86 20.32
CA GLY A 152 7.23 -11.30 21.32
C GLY A 152 8.38 -12.14 20.73
N SER A 153 8.10 -12.95 19.70
CA SER A 153 9.11 -13.75 18.98
C SER A 153 10.20 -12.90 18.32
N MET A 154 9.87 -11.69 17.88
CA MET A 154 10.81 -10.75 17.29
C MET A 154 11.84 -10.21 18.28
N GLY A 155 11.56 -10.28 19.58
CA GLY A 155 12.50 -9.89 20.64
C GLY A 155 13.69 -10.84 20.79
N SER A 156 13.64 -12.02 20.16
CA SER A 156 14.67 -13.06 20.29
C SER A 156 15.68 -13.05 19.15
N SER A 157 16.89 -13.58 19.41
CA SER A 157 17.92 -13.86 18.39
C SER A 157 18.32 -12.66 17.49
N GLY A 158 18.14 -11.44 17.97
CA GLY A 158 18.43 -10.21 17.21
C GLY A 158 17.49 -9.97 16.02
N LYS A 159 16.33 -10.65 15.96
CA LYS A 159 15.36 -10.54 14.86
C LYS A 159 14.84 -9.12 14.68
N MET A 160 14.40 -8.47 15.77
CA MET A 160 13.94 -7.08 15.76
C MET A 160 14.99 -6.12 15.19
N ASN A 161 16.25 -6.22 15.64
CA ASN A 161 17.32 -5.36 15.13
C ASN A 161 17.59 -5.59 13.64
N ALA A 162 17.61 -6.85 13.19
CA ALA A 162 17.79 -7.18 11.79
C ALA A 162 16.66 -6.64 10.91
N MET A 163 15.41 -6.75 11.37
CA MET A 163 14.25 -6.19 10.67
C MET A 163 14.33 -4.67 10.62
N LYS A 164 14.65 -4.00 11.74
CA LYS A 164 14.83 -2.54 11.77
C LYS A 164 15.90 -2.07 10.81
N ASP A 165 17.05 -2.74 10.79
CA ASP A 165 18.16 -2.37 9.91
C ASP A 165 17.82 -2.58 8.44
N ALA A 166 17.14 -3.68 8.10
CA ALA A 166 16.67 -3.95 6.75
C ALA A 166 15.60 -2.95 6.28
N ALA A 167 14.60 -2.66 7.12
CA ALA A 167 13.55 -1.67 6.82
C ALA A 167 14.14 -0.26 6.67
N LYS A 168 15.07 0.16 7.55
CA LYS A 168 15.78 1.44 7.39
C LYS A 168 16.58 1.50 6.10
N LYS A 169 17.20 0.38 5.70
CA LYS A 169 17.91 0.31 4.42
C LYS A 169 16.96 0.49 3.24
N MET A 170 15.79 -0.16 3.27
CA MET A 170 14.74 0.04 2.25
C MET A 170 14.34 1.51 2.14
N VAL A 171 14.10 2.17 3.28
CA VAL A 171 13.79 3.60 3.34
C VAL A 171 14.95 4.43 2.78
N ASP A 172 16.20 4.08 3.11
CA ASP A 172 17.37 4.75 2.55
C ASP A 172 17.46 4.60 1.02
N ASP A 173 17.15 3.42 0.49
CA ASP A 173 17.18 3.11 -0.93
C ASP A 173 16.05 3.84 -1.69
N LEU A 174 14.83 3.87 -1.14
CA LEU A 174 13.66 4.51 -1.75
C LEU A 174 13.74 6.05 -1.76
N PHE A 175 14.15 6.66 -0.64
CA PHE A 175 14.33 8.12 -0.57
C PHE A 175 15.62 8.59 -1.27
N GLY A 176 16.56 7.68 -1.51
CA GLY A 176 17.87 8.00 -2.05
C GLY A 176 18.60 9.05 -1.20
N LYS A 177 19.04 10.13 -1.85
CA LYS A 177 19.80 11.23 -1.22
C LYS A 177 18.90 12.31 -0.59
N THR A 178 17.60 12.27 -0.81
CA THR A 178 16.68 13.34 -0.38
C THR A 178 16.16 13.06 1.03
N SER A 179 15.94 14.13 1.81
CA SER A 179 15.38 14.04 3.16
C SER A 179 13.85 14.06 3.19
N ILE A 180 13.24 14.75 2.23
CA ILE A 180 11.79 14.84 1.98
C ILE A 180 11.54 14.39 0.55
N SER A 181 10.44 13.68 0.26
CA SER A 181 10.12 13.23 -1.10
C SER A 181 8.75 13.69 -1.54
N ASP A 182 8.66 14.38 -2.67
CA ASP A 182 7.36 14.82 -3.24
C ASP A 182 6.57 13.67 -3.89
N THR A 183 7.14 12.47 -3.91
CA THR A 183 6.70 11.35 -4.76
C THR A 183 6.68 10.01 -4.02
N LEU A 184 6.98 10.02 -2.72
CA LEU A 184 7.03 8.85 -1.88
C LEU A 184 6.54 9.20 -0.48
N ASP A 185 5.47 8.55 -0.08
CA ASP A 185 4.93 8.61 1.26
C ASP A 185 5.02 7.21 1.90
N VAL A 186 5.56 7.12 3.11
CA VAL A 186 5.73 5.85 3.80
C VAL A 186 5.06 5.90 5.18
N ALA A 187 4.20 4.92 5.44
CA ALA A 187 3.60 4.65 6.74
C ALA A 187 4.30 3.47 7.40
N VAL A 188 4.36 3.46 8.73
CA VAL A 188 4.89 2.35 9.53
C VAL A 188 3.79 1.84 10.43
N VAL A 189 3.40 0.58 10.24
CA VAL A 189 2.31 -0.09 10.95
C VAL A 189 2.88 -1.24 11.79
N PRO A 190 3.23 -0.97 13.06
CA PRO A 190 3.58 -2.03 14.00
C PRO A 190 2.33 -2.83 14.38
N PHE A 191 2.44 -4.16 14.39
CA PHE A 191 1.36 -5.00 14.87
C PHE A 191 1.84 -6.08 15.84
N ALA A 192 0.93 -6.48 16.72
CA ALA A 192 1.06 -7.61 17.63
C ALA A 192 -0.32 -8.29 17.79
N ALA A 193 -0.87 -8.35 19.02
CA ALA A 193 -2.23 -8.88 19.26
C ALA A 193 -3.30 -7.90 18.76
N ALA A 194 -2.94 -6.62 18.70
CA ALA A 194 -3.69 -5.52 18.12
C ALA A 194 -2.73 -4.52 17.47
N VAL A 195 -3.27 -3.39 17.02
CA VAL A 195 -2.51 -2.27 16.46
C VAL A 195 -2.80 -1.02 17.28
N ASN A 196 -1.74 -0.26 17.57
CA ASN A 196 -1.81 0.99 18.31
C ASN A 196 -1.94 2.16 17.32
N VAL A 197 -3.04 2.90 17.42
CA VAL A 197 -3.35 4.04 16.52
C VAL A 197 -2.95 5.39 17.11
N GLY A 198 -2.41 5.39 18.34
CA GLY A 198 -2.03 6.58 19.09
C GLY A 198 -3.04 6.94 20.18
N SER A 199 -2.56 7.09 21.41
CA SER A 199 -3.39 7.50 22.55
C SER A 199 -3.92 8.94 22.42
N ASP A 200 -3.29 9.76 21.58
CA ASP A 200 -3.76 11.11 21.24
C ASP A 200 -5.11 11.10 20.51
N LYS A 201 -5.49 9.96 19.91
CA LYS A 201 -6.73 9.79 19.14
C LYS A 201 -7.98 9.55 19.98
N ILE A 202 -7.90 9.66 21.31
CA ILE A 202 -9.00 9.30 22.22
C ILE A 202 -10.29 10.10 21.98
N ASN A 203 -10.17 11.30 21.39
CA ASN A 203 -11.30 12.19 21.13
C ASN A 203 -11.81 12.12 19.69
N GLU A 204 -11.24 11.28 18.83
CA GLU A 204 -11.59 11.21 17.42
C GLU A 204 -13.01 10.65 17.18
N ASP A 205 -13.64 11.08 16.08
CA ASP A 205 -15.02 10.70 15.74
C ASP A 205 -15.13 9.36 15.02
N TRP A 206 -14.03 8.69 14.74
CA TRP A 206 -14.06 7.30 14.26
C TRP A 206 -13.96 6.28 15.42
N LEU A 207 -13.70 6.74 16.64
CA LEU A 207 -13.63 5.92 17.84
C LEU A 207 -15.01 5.81 18.50
N ASP A 208 -15.36 4.62 19.00
CA ASP A 208 -16.58 4.40 19.77
C ASP A 208 -16.42 4.97 21.18
N LYS A 209 -17.00 6.17 21.36
CA LYS A 209 -17.06 6.90 22.63
C LYS A 209 -18.44 6.75 23.30
N GLY A 210 -19.28 5.82 22.83
CA GLY A 210 -20.66 5.65 23.28
C GLY A 210 -20.76 5.14 24.73
N GLU A 211 -21.88 5.48 25.37
CA GLU A 211 -22.29 4.94 26.67
C GLU A 211 -23.42 3.93 26.50
N TYR A 212 -23.52 2.94 27.38
CA TYR A 212 -24.53 1.90 27.30
C TYR A 212 -25.94 2.51 27.46
N PRO A 213 -26.92 2.14 26.62
CA PRO A 213 -26.90 1.05 25.62
C PRO A 213 -26.41 1.43 24.21
N ASN A 214 -26.03 2.70 23.98
CA ASN A 214 -25.76 3.32 22.67
C ASN A 214 -24.27 3.26 22.27
N MET A 215 -23.70 2.05 22.27
CA MET A 215 -22.33 1.74 21.81
C MET A 215 -22.35 0.55 20.84
N SER A 216 -21.23 0.28 20.16
CA SER A 216 -21.11 -0.86 19.24
C SER A 216 -21.34 -2.20 19.94
N SER A 217 -21.70 -3.24 19.20
CA SER A 217 -21.82 -4.59 19.76
C SER A 217 -20.48 -5.10 20.28
N ILE A 218 -19.37 -4.75 19.61
CA ILE A 218 -18.01 -5.14 20.02
C ILE A 218 -17.62 -4.52 21.36
N SER A 219 -18.02 -3.27 21.63
CA SER A 219 -17.76 -2.58 22.89
C SER A 219 -18.39 -3.29 24.09
N LYS A 220 -19.52 -3.99 23.87
CA LYS A 220 -20.29 -4.67 24.94
C LYS A 220 -19.71 -6.04 25.31
N GLU A 221 -18.85 -6.62 24.50
CA GLU A 221 -18.37 -7.98 24.71
C GLU A 221 -17.51 -8.10 25.97
N ASN A 222 -17.78 -9.11 26.79
CA ASN A 222 -17.11 -9.39 28.07
C ASN A 222 -17.41 -8.39 29.19
N PHE A 223 -18.49 -7.60 29.07
CA PHE A 223 -18.90 -6.62 30.07
C PHE A 223 -20.44 -6.53 30.19
N ASP A 224 -20.97 -6.64 31.41
CA ASP A 224 -22.36 -6.38 31.75
C ASP A 224 -22.51 -4.90 32.16
N PHE A 225 -22.51 -4.02 31.16
CA PHE A 225 -22.57 -2.57 31.37
C PHE A 225 -23.88 -2.10 31.99
N GLU A 226 -23.79 -1.20 32.98
CA GLU A 226 -24.92 -0.41 33.45
C GLU A 226 -25.18 0.81 32.56
N ASN A 227 -26.40 1.37 32.60
CA ASN A 227 -26.76 2.56 31.83
C ASN A 227 -25.83 3.75 32.14
N GLY A 228 -25.24 4.34 31.10
CA GLY A 228 -24.27 5.44 31.22
C GLY A 228 -22.81 5.00 31.38
N GLU A 229 -22.53 3.71 31.46
CA GLU A 229 -21.15 3.22 31.48
C GLU A 229 -20.52 3.15 30.08
N SER A 230 -19.19 3.29 30.00
CA SER A 230 -18.41 3.20 28.77
C SER A 230 -16.99 2.69 29.04
N ILE A 231 -16.35 2.14 28.02
CA ILE A 231 -14.96 1.69 28.07
C ILE A 231 -14.01 2.84 28.44
N LEU A 232 -14.22 4.03 27.88
CA LEU A 232 -13.38 5.19 28.18
C LEU A 232 -13.54 5.66 29.63
N ALA A 233 -14.75 5.57 30.20
CA ALA A 233 -14.96 5.83 31.61
C ALA A 233 -14.21 4.81 32.50
N PHE A 234 -14.15 3.53 32.10
CA PHE A 234 -13.34 2.53 32.81
C PHE A 234 -11.85 2.86 32.76
N PHE A 235 -11.32 3.25 31.60
CA PHE A 235 -9.92 3.71 31.50
C PHE A 235 -9.63 4.89 32.42
N GLU A 236 -10.53 5.87 32.54
CA GLU A 236 -10.34 6.99 33.46
C GLU A 236 -10.35 6.56 34.94
N LYS A 237 -11.17 5.57 35.32
CA LYS A 237 -11.16 5.00 36.68
C LYS A 237 -9.86 4.20 36.94
N LEU A 238 -9.43 3.37 36.00
CA LEU A 238 -8.19 2.57 36.08
C LEU A 238 -6.95 3.44 36.13
N LYS A 239 -6.87 4.47 35.28
CA LYS A 239 -5.77 5.45 35.24
C LYS A 239 -5.56 6.19 36.56
N ARG A 240 -6.64 6.50 37.28
CA ARG A 240 -6.56 7.10 38.63
C ARG A 240 -5.92 6.15 39.65
N LYS A 241 -6.08 4.84 39.46
CA LYS A 241 -5.45 3.82 40.29
C LYS A 241 -3.99 3.59 39.92
N ARG A 242 -3.69 3.51 38.63
CA ARG A 242 -2.34 3.36 38.09
C ARG A 242 -2.25 4.11 36.77
N SER A 243 -1.41 5.14 36.71
CA SER A 243 -1.31 6.02 35.53
C SER A 243 -0.92 5.28 34.25
N SER A 244 -0.15 4.19 34.35
CA SER A 244 0.23 3.32 33.23
C SER A 244 -0.92 2.44 32.71
N TRP A 245 -2.13 2.57 33.26
CA TRP A 245 -3.36 1.93 32.78
C TRP A 245 -4.27 2.90 32.02
N ALA A 246 -3.75 4.07 31.62
CA ALA A 246 -4.42 4.87 30.59
C ALA A 246 -4.52 4.07 29.29
N TRP A 247 -5.47 4.44 28.42
CA TRP A 247 -5.59 3.81 27.11
C TRP A 247 -4.32 4.04 26.28
N ASP A 248 -3.63 2.96 25.91
CA ASP A 248 -2.34 3.05 25.19
C ASP A 248 -2.51 3.37 23.69
N GLY A 249 -3.75 3.44 23.19
CA GLY A 249 -4.06 3.74 21.80
C GLY A 249 -4.42 2.52 20.94
N CYS A 250 -4.54 1.32 21.50
CA CYS A 250 -4.99 0.16 20.72
C CYS A 250 -6.51 0.15 20.50
N VAL A 251 -6.94 -0.44 19.40
CA VAL A 251 -8.36 -0.63 19.08
C VAL A 251 -8.67 -2.07 18.71
N ARG A 252 -9.92 -2.47 18.91
CA ARG A 252 -10.46 -3.73 18.39
C ARG A 252 -10.93 -3.55 16.95
N GLU A 253 -11.00 -4.68 16.24
CA GLU A 253 -11.70 -4.74 14.96
C GLU A 253 -13.21 -4.56 15.16
N ARG A 254 -13.88 -4.19 14.07
CA ARG A 254 -15.28 -3.76 14.07
C ARG A 254 -16.24 -4.94 13.96
N ALA A 255 -17.52 -4.71 14.24
CA ALA A 255 -18.54 -5.73 14.06
C ALA A 255 -18.67 -6.16 12.58
N GLU A 256 -19.11 -7.39 12.34
CA GLU A 256 -19.53 -7.80 11.01
C GLU A 256 -20.68 -6.90 10.50
N PRO A 257 -20.70 -6.54 9.21
CA PRO A 257 -19.81 -6.98 8.13
C PRO A 257 -18.55 -6.10 7.94
N TYR A 258 -18.25 -5.18 8.86
CA TYR A 258 -17.18 -4.18 8.70
C TYR A 258 -15.80 -4.65 9.17
N GLU A 259 -15.75 -5.71 9.98
CA GLU A 259 -14.54 -6.29 10.60
C GLU A 259 -13.34 -6.34 9.64
N LEU A 260 -13.51 -6.95 8.46
CA LEU A 260 -12.43 -7.19 7.50
C LEU A 260 -12.39 -6.18 6.34
N THR A 261 -12.86 -4.96 6.58
CA THR A 261 -12.99 -3.91 5.55
C THR A 261 -12.32 -2.60 5.95
N ASP A 262 -12.10 -1.74 4.96
CA ASP A 262 -11.69 -0.34 5.08
C ASP A 262 -12.87 0.65 5.13
N ALA A 263 -14.10 0.16 5.32
CA ALA A 263 -15.30 1.01 5.30
C ALA A 263 -15.15 2.25 6.20
N THR A 264 -15.60 3.41 5.74
CA THR A 264 -15.50 4.66 6.52
C THR A 264 -16.32 4.58 7.80
N PRO A 265 -15.76 4.93 8.97
CA PRO A 265 -16.51 5.05 10.22
C PRO A 265 -17.60 6.14 10.14
N VAL A 266 -18.79 5.86 10.64
CA VAL A 266 -19.95 6.75 10.61
C VAL A 266 -20.58 6.83 12.00
N GLN A 267 -20.61 8.02 12.59
CA GLN A 267 -21.14 8.24 13.94
C GLN A 267 -22.61 7.79 14.13
N GLY A 268 -23.41 7.84 13.06
CA GLY A 268 -24.79 7.36 13.05
C GLY A 268 -24.95 5.83 13.05
N ASN A 269 -23.88 5.08 12.82
CA ASN A 269 -23.86 3.61 12.87
C ASN A 269 -22.68 3.13 13.73
N LYS A 270 -22.95 2.82 15.00
CA LYS A 270 -21.91 2.46 15.98
C LYS A 270 -21.11 1.22 15.60
N GLU A 271 -21.68 0.32 14.81
CA GLU A 271 -20.97 -0.88 14.33
C GLU A 271 -19.84 -0.59 13.34
N THR A 272 -19.81 0.63 12.79
CA THR A 272 -18.71 1.10 11.91
C THR A 272 -17.56 1.76 12.68
N LEU A 273 -17.74 2.07 13.97
CA LEU A 273 -16.74 2.74 14.80
C LEU A 273 -15.75 1.73 15.37
N PHE A 274 -14.53 2.20 15.62
CA PHE A 274 -13.50 1.39 16.26
C PHE A 274 -13.68 1.39 17.78
N THR A 275 -13.70 0.20 18.38
CA THR A 275 -13.83 0.05 19.83
C THR A 275 -12.46 0.23 20.50
N PRO A 276 -12.32 1.07 21.55
CA PRO A 276 -11.09 1.12 22.32
C PRO A 276 -10.71 -0.26 22.87
N TYR A 277 -9.47 -0.68 22.67
CA TYR A 277 -8.97 -1.97 23.16
C TYR A 277 -8.82 -1.93 24.68
N LEU A 278 -9.80 -2.49 25.39
CA LEU A 278 -9.71 -2.78 26.81
C LEU A 278 -9.68 -4.30 26.97
N ALA A 279 -8.50 -4.85 27.27
CA ALA A 279 -8.39 -6.26 27.63
C ALA A 279 -9.17 -6.50 28.93
N PRO A 280 -10.24 -7.31 28.92
CA PRO A 280 -11.04 -7.55 30.11
C PRO A 280 -10.18 -8.06 31.25
N ASP A 281 -10.58 -7.69 32.46
CA ASP A 281 -10.01 -8.25 33.67
C ASP A 281 -10.59 -9.66 33.88
N GLU A 282 -9.73 -10.67 33.83
CA GLU A 282 -10.11 -12.07 34.01
C GLU A 282 -10.25 -12.41 35.49
N PRO A 283 -11.11 -13.39 35.86
CA PRO A 283 -11.43 -13.65 37.26
C PRO A 283 -10.24 -14.17 38.06
N ASP A 284 -10.23 -13.82 39.34
CA ASP A 284 -9.20 -14.17 40.32
C ASP A 284 -9.18 -15.68 40.61
N GLU A 285 -8.01 -16.22 41.02
CA GLU A 285 -7.82 -17.65 41.33
C GLU A 285 -8.80 -18.16 42.41
N ASP A 286 -9.16 -17.31 43.37
CA ASP A 286 -10.09 -17.63 44.46
C ASP A 286 -11.55 -17.77 43.98
N ASN A 287 -11.88 -17.25 42.78
CA ASN A 287 -13.19 -17.33 42.15
C ASN A 287 -13.29 -18.46 41.11
N GLY A 288 -12.37 -19.44 41.18
CA GLY A 288 -12.28 -20.50 40.18
C GLY A 288 -11.62 -20.04 38.87
N GLY A 289 -10.93 -18.89 38.89
CA GLY A 289 -10.13 -18.36 37.79
C GLY A 289 -8.90 -19.22 37.48
N SER A 290 -8.33 -18.99 36.29
CA SER A 290 -7.12 -19.69 35.83
C SER A 290 -5.86 -18.97 36.34
N TYR A 291 -4.86 -19.72 36.82
CA TYR A 291 -3.54 -19.23 37.27
C TYR A 291 -2.75 -18.37 36.26
N ASN A 292 -3.24 -18.20 35.01
CA ASN A 292 -2.56 -17.49 33.93
C ASN A 292 -3.46 -16.49 33.17
N GLY A 293 -4.57 -16.06 33.76
CA GLY A 293 -5.46 -15.05 33.16
C GLY A 293 -4.94 -13.60 33.31
N ASN A 294 -5.50 -12.66 32.54
CA ASN A 294 -5.23 -11.23 32.70
C ASN A 294 -6.00 -10.63 33.90
N THR A 295 -5.63 -10.98 35.13
CA THR A 295 -6.18 -10.41 36.38
C THR A 295 -5.31 -9.24 36.86
N TYR A 296 -5.84 -8.02 36.81
CA TYR A 296 -5.17 -6.78 37.22
C TYR A 296 -5.97 -5.98 38.25
N ILE A 297 -7.27 -6.19 38.39
CA ILE A 297 -8.10 -5.68 39.48
C ILE A 297 -8.73 -6.84 40.23
N LYS A 298 -9.00 -6.67 41.53
CA LYS A 298 -9.72 -7.70 42.26
C LYS A 298 -11.17 -7.75 41.83
N ASP A 299 -11.74 -8.94 41.81
CA ASP A 299 -13.16 -9.19 41.61
C ASP A 299 -14.03 -8.81 42.84
N ASP A 300 -13.57 -7.89 43.70
CA ASP A 300 -14.25 -7.50 44.95
C ASP A 300 -15.76 -7.24 44.69
N GLY A 301 -16.63 -8.17 45.12
CA GLY A 301 -18.08 -8.06 44.94
C GLY A 301 -18.70 -8.99 43.90
N CYS A 302 -17.92 -9.71 43.09
CA CYS A 302 -18.45 -10.83 42.30
C CYS A 302 -18.92 -11.93 43.26
N GLY A 303 -20.24 -12.05 43.48
CA GLY A 303 -20.80 -13.09 44.35
C GLY A 303 -20.95 -12.72 45.82
N ALA A 304 -20.70 -11.47 46.20
CA ALA A 304 -21.16 -10.97 47.49
C ALA A 304 -22.67 -10.81 47.43
N SER A 305 -23.39 -11.90 47.71
CA SER A 305 -24.75 -11.79 48.22
C SER A 305 -24.75 -10.72 49.29
N ASN A 306 -25.75 -9.86 49.24
CA ASN A 306 -26.05 -8.85 50.24
C ASN A 306 -26.35 -9.54 51.59
N ASN A 307 -25.34 -10.12 52.24
CA ASN A 307 -25.40 -10.47 53.65
C ASN A 307 -25.07 -9.19 54.40
N ASN A 308 -26.12 -8.39 54.56
CA ASN A 308 -26.24 -7.41 55.62
C ASN A 308 -25.57 -7.92 56.90
N GLY A 309 -24.56 -7.19 57.35
CA GLY A 309 -24.25 -7.04 58.77
C GLY A 309 -23.42 -8.15 59.43
N GLY A 310 -22.12 -7.89 59.52
CA GLY A 310 -21.36 -7.98 60.77
C GLY A 310 -21.00 -9.37 61.32
N GLY A 311 -19.70 -9.57 61.54
CA GLY A 311 -19.25 -10.54 62.55
C GLY A 311 -18.02 -11.32 62.16
N TRP A 312 -16.87 -10.88 62.67
CA TRP A 312 -15.65 -11.67 62.78
C TRP A 312 -15.91 -12.90 63.64
N GLY A 313 -15.69 -14.11 63.13
CA GLY A 313 -15.91 -15.35 63.87
C GLY A 313 -15.06 -16.52 63.37
N TRP A 314 -13.95 -16.76 64.05
CA TRP A 314 -13.10 -17.94 63.88
C TRP A 314 -13.78 -19.17 64.51
N GLY A 315 -13.97 -20.26 63.76
CA GLY A 315 -14.56 -21.49 64.31
C GLY A 315 -14.38 -22.72 63.42
N TRP A 316 -13.53 -23.64 63.87
CA TRP A 316 -13.32 -24.96 63.28
C TRP A 316 -14.48 -25.90 63.65
N GLY A 317 -15.09 -26.60 62.68
CA GLY A 317 -16.12 -27.60 62.95
C GLY A 317 -16.55 -28.38 61.72
N TRP A 318 -16.30 -29.69 61.73
CA TRP A 318 -16.70 -30.65 60.69
C TRP A 318 -18.17 -31.05 60.83
N GLY A 319 -18.89 -31.10 59.70
CA GLY A 319 -20.06 -31.95 59.48
C GLY A 319 -21.44 -31.27 59.63
N GLY A 320 -22.23 -31.30 58.55
CA GLY A 320 -23.67 -31.07 58.55
C GLY A 320 -24.13 -30.09 57.47
N GLY A 321 -24.70 -30.61 56.37
CA GLY A 321 -25.21 -29.79 55.27
C GLY A 321 -26.60 -29.19 55.53
N TRP A 322 -26.96 -28.30 54.59
CA TRP A 322 -28.25 -27.67 54.28
C TRP A 322 -28.51 -26.26 54.84
N GLY A 323 -28.41 -25.27 53.95
CA GLY A 323 -29.26 -24.07 53.98
C GLY A 323 -28.56 -22.72 53.82
N GLY A 324 -27.90 -22.45 52.69
CA GLY A 324 -27.41 -21.12 52.32
C GLY A 324 -27.28 -21.02 50.80
N ASN A 325 -27.58 -19.87 50.20
CA ASN A 325 -27.62 -19.67 48.74
C ASN A 325 -26.30 -20.08 48.06
N ASN A 326 -26.34 -21.14 47.25
CA ASN A 326 -25.19 -21.69 46.51
C ASN A 326 -24.96 -21.00 45.15
N ASN A 327 -25.29 -19.72 45.01
CA ASN A 327 -25.05 -19.01 43.74
C ASN A 327 -23.69 -18.32 43.83
N ASN A 328 -22.61 -19.11 43.81
CA ASN A 328 -21.31 -18.53 43.48
C ASN A 328 -21.36 -18.19 41.99
N PRO A 329 -21.10 -16.94 41.58
CA PRO A 329 -21.07 -16.57 40.17
C PRO A 329 -20.04 -17.41 39.42
N SER A 330 -20.35 -17.70 38.18
CA SER A 330 -19.44 -18.33 37.24
C SER A 330 -18.24 -17.41 36.93
N PRO A 331 -17.09 -17.97 36.52
CA PRO A 331 -15.94 -17.18 36.05
C PRO A 331 -16.33 -16.16 34.97
N GLU A 332 -17.26 -16.52 34.08
CA GLU A 332 -17.83 -15.66 33.05
C GLU A 332 -18.56 -14.46 33.67
N GLU A 333 -19.47 -14.70 34.63
CA GLU A 333 -20.22 -13.64 35.32
C GLU A 333 -19.28 -12.68 36.09
N CYS A 334 -18.16 -13.17 36.63
CA CYS A 334 -17.16 -12.32 37.28
C CYS A 334 -16.35 -11.46 36.33
N GLN A 335 -16.01 -11.98 35.15
CA GLN A 335 -15.36 -11.17 34.12
C GLN A 335 -16.28 -10.04 33.63
N GLU A 336 -17.55 -10.38 33.39
CA GLU A 336 -18.53 -9.45 32.85
C GLU A 336 -18.94 -8.38 33.87
N TYR A 337 -18.91 -8.67 35.17
CA TYR A 337 -19.29 -7.73 36.21
C TYR A 337 -18.48 -6.42 36.16
N THR A 338 -19.10 -5.31 35.79
CA THR A 338 -18.41 -4.01 35.63
C THR A 338 -18.19 -3.25 36.94
N GLY A 339 -18.87 -3.65 38.03
CA GLY A 339 -18.78 -2.97 39.33
C GLY A 339 -17.35 -2.95 39.90
N LYS A 340 -16.50 -3.92 39.55
CA LYS A 340 -15.07 -3.93 39.93
C LYS A 340 -14.28 -2.73 39.39
N TYR A 341 -14.72 -2.13 38.28
CA TYR A 341 -14.11 -0.92 37.73
C TYR A 341 -14.50 0.36 38.47
N ALA A 342 -15.53 0.35 39.33
CA ALA A 342 -15.99 1.54 40.07
C ALA A 342 -14.97 2.02 41.12
N SER A 343 -14.25 1.10 41.76
CA SER A 343 -13.23 1.39 42.78
C SER A 343 -12.10 0.35 42.72
N PRO A 344 -11.30 0.37 41.63
CA PRO A 344 -10.37 -0.72 41.33
C PRO A 344 -9.31 -0.88 42.43
N SER A 345 -9.28 -2.06 43.02
CA SER A 345 -8.23 -2.49 43.93
C SER A 345 -7.27 -3.40 43.15
N THR A 346 -5.96 -3.21 43.28
CA THR A 346 -4.97 -3.91 42.45
C THR A 346 -4.76 -5.33 42.96
N ASP A 347 -4.76 -6.32 42.06
CA ASP A 347 -4.20 -7.65 42.31
C ASP A 347 -2.76 -7.77 41.77
N ARG A 348 -2.05 -8.86 42.09
CA ARG A 348 -0.62 -9.10 41.85
C ARG A 348 -0.20 -9.07 40.36
N SER A 349 1.11 -9.20 40.16
CA SER A 349 1.94 -8.66 39.07
C SER A 349 1.66 -9.06 37.62
N GLY A 350 1.81 -8.10 36.69
CA GLY A 350 2.13 -8.31 35.27
C GLY A 350 0.98 -8.06 34.28
N ALA A 351 -0.26 -8.18 34.74
CA ALA A 351 -1.48 -7.95 33.96
C ALA A 351 -1.79 -6.45 33.76
N THR A 352 -2.58 -6.15 32.74
CA THR A 352 -2.88 -4.77 32.34
C THR A 352 -4.10 -4.69 31.42
N PRO A 353 -4.90 -3.60 31.46
CA PRO A 353 -5.97 -3.34 30.50
C PRO A 353 -5.46 -3.17 29.05
N ASN A 354 -4.17 -2.89 28.85
CA ASN A 354 -3.56 -2.78 27.52
C ASN A 354 -2.79 -4.05 27.11
N LEU A 355 -3.25 -5.23 27.54
CA LEU A 355 -2.53 -6.50 27.33
C LEU A 355 -2.15 -6.69 25.86
N TYR A 356 -0.84 -6.80 25.59
CA TYR A 356 -0.28 -7.03 24.25
C TYR A 356 -0.62 -5.97 23.20
N CYS A 357 -1.04 -4.77 23.63
CA CYS A 357 -0.99 -3.60 22.78
C CYS A 357 0.49 -3.29 22.42
N PRO A 358 0.85 -3.15 21.14
CA PRO A 358 2.20 -2.72 20.80
C PRO A 358 2.46 -1.31 21.35
N PRO A 359 3.63 -1.05 21.97
CA PRO A 359 3.92 0.23 22.61
C PRO A 359 4.20 1.36 21.61
N THR A 360 4.47 1.02 20.35
CA THR A 360 4.69 1.98 19.27
C THR A 360 3.39 2.15 18.48
N ALA A 361 2.93 3.38 18.32
CA ALA A 361 1.78 3.70 17.49
C ALA A 361 2.13 3.68 16.00
N ILE A 362 1.11 3.53 15.15
CA ILE A 362 1.21 3.76 13.71
C ILE A 362 1.83 5.14 13.46
N THR A 363 2.77 5.18 12.52
CA THR A 363 3.16 6.41 11.86
C THR A 363 2.38 6.51 10.55
N ALA A 364 1.57 7.55 10.42
CA ALA A 364 0.82 7.85 9.22
C ALA A 364 1.75 8.01 8.00
N LEU A 365 1.17 8.05 6.80
CA LEU A 365 1.93 8.33 5.58
C LEU A 365 2.74 9.63 5.75
N SER A 366 4.05 9.52 5.53
CA SER A 366 4.97 10.64 5.65
C SER A 366 5.97 10.63 4.50
N ASP A 367 6.15 11.81 3.93
CA ASP A 367 7.19 12.18 2.97
C ASP A 367 8.56 12.40 3.61
N SER A 368 8.71 12.22 4.93
CA SER A 368 9.93 12.53 5.67
C SER A 368 10.74 11.29 6.01
N LYS A 369 11.93 11.21 5.44
CA LYS A 369 12.87 10.10 5.65
C LYS A 369 13.22 9.91 7.13
N SER A 370 13.41 10.99 7.88
CA SER A 370 13.74 10.91 9.31
C SER A 370 12.55 10.40 10.13
N THR A 371 11.34 10.91 9.85
CA THR A 371 10.12 10.49 10.55
C THR A 371 9.91 8.97 10.44
N VAL A 372 10.06 8.43 9.23
CA VAL A 372 9.90 6.99 8.97
C VAL A 372 11.00 6.17 9.66
N LYS A 373 12.26 6.62 9.61
CA LYS A 373 13.37 5.90 10.27
C LYS A 373 13.27 5.94 11.79
N ASP A 374 12.80 7.04 12.36
CA ASP A 374 12.58 7.19 13.79
C ASP A 374 11.46 6.27 14.27
N ALA A 375 10.37 6.16 13.49
CA ALA A 375 9.31 5.17 13.73
C ALA A 375 9.84 3.74 13.74
N ILE A 376 10.65 3.36 12.74
CA ILE A 376 11.28 2.03 12.69
C ILE A 376 12.21 1.80 13.89
N ASN A 377 12.99 2.82 14.29
CA ASN A 377 13.88 2.70 15.45
C ASN A 377 13.09 2.51 16.76
N ALA A 378 11.89 3.08 16.87
CA ALA A 378 11.05 3.02 18.07
C ALA A 378 10.40 1.65 18.31
N LEU A 379 10.29 0.79 17.29
CA LEU A 379 9.58 -0.50 17.37
C LEU A 379 10.07 -1.37 18.54
N GLN A 380 9.17 -1.96 19.32
CA GLN A 380 9.52 -2.88 20.40
C GLN A 380 8.69 -4.16 20.30
N PRO A 381 9.28 -5.32 20.63
CA PRO A 381 8.55 -6.58 20.64
C PRO A 381 7.47 -6.59 21.75
N SER A 382 6.28 -7.12 21.45
CA SER A 382 5.14 -7.21 22.36
C SER A 382 4.23 -8.37 21.96
N GLY A 383 3.84 -9.21 22.91
CA GLY A 383 2.66 -10.06 22.79
C GLY A 383 2.61 -11.06 21.63
N ASN A 384 1.37 -11.35 21.25
CA ASN A 384 0.95 -12.42 20.34
C ASN A 384 0.84 -11.96 18.88
N THR A 385 0.80 -12.89 17.93
CA THR A 385 0.88 -12.60 16.49
C THR A 385 -0.49 -12.64 15.83
N VAL A 386 -1.02 -11.48 15.46
CA VAL A 386 -2.30 -11.34 14.74
C VAL A 386 -2.06 -10.59 13.43
N ILE A 387 -1.62 -11.32 12.41
CA ILE A 387 -1.33 -10.82 11.06
C ILE A 387 -2.51 -10.05 10.43
N PRO A 388 -3.78 -10.51 10.51
CA PRO A 388 -4.87 -9.79 9.85
C PRO A 388 -5.10 -8.40 10.45
N ALA A 389 -4.81 -8.17 11.74
CA ALA A 389 -4.89 -6.84 12.34
C ALA A 389 -3.83 -5.90 11.71
N GLY A 390 -2.59 -6.36 11.56
CA GLY A 390 -1.55 -5.59 10.88
C GLY A 390 -1.90 -5.25 9.44
N LEU A 391 -2.42 -6.22 8.67
CA LEU A 391 -2.85 -5.99 7.29
C LEU A 391 -4.03 -5.03 7.17
N LEU A 392 -5.03 -5.13 8.05
CA LEU A 392 -6.17 -4.21 8.06
C LEU A 392 -5.72 -2.76 8.30
N TRP A 393 -4.80 -2.54 9.23
CA TRP A 393 -4.25 -1.21 9.45
C TRP A 393 -3.30 -0.75 8.36
N GLY A 394 -2.51 -1.67 7.76
CA GLY A 394 -1.75 -1.40 6.53
C GLY A 394 -2.62 -0.96 5.36
N TRP A 395 -3.83 -1.52 5.24
CA TRP A 395 -4.81 -1.09 4.25
C TRP A 395 -5.42 0.27 4.61
N ARG A 396 -5.81 0.47 5.88
CA ARG A 396 -6.46 1.71 6.34
C ARG A 396 -5.56 2.93 6.23
N VAL A 397 -4.25 2.81 6.48
CA VAL A 397 -3.31 3.92 6.24
C VAL A 397 -3.10 4.26 4.76
N LEU A 398 -3.49 3.37 3.85
CA LEU A 398 -3.49 3.59 2.40
C LEU A 398 -4.89 3.92 1.86
N SER A 399 -5.88 4.05 2.76
CA SER A 399 -7.25 4.45 2.45
C SER A 399 -7.41 5.96 2.63
N PRO A 400 -8.20 6.65 1.79
CA PRO A 400 -8.47 8.08 1.98
C PRO A 400 -9.41 8.38 3.16
N SER A 401 -9.94 7.33 3.82
CA SER A 401 -10.91 7.45 4.91
C SER A 401 -10.24 7.46 6.27
N ALA A 402 -10.86 8.16 7.23
CA ALA A 402 -10.50 8.06 8.64
C ALA A 402 -10.39 6.59 9.06
N PRO A 403 -9.41 6.21 9.90
CA PRO A 403 -8.68 7.07 10.85
C PRO A 403 -7.49 7.88 10.35
N PHE A 404 -6.91 7.50 9.21
CA PHE A 404 -5.76 8.15 8.60
C PHE A 404 -6.17 8.60 7.20
N THR A 405 -6.25 9.91 6.97
CA THR A 405 -6.79 10.51 5.73
C THR A 405 -5.70 11.04 4.81
N GLU A 406 -4.44 10.72 5.09
CA GLU A 406 -3.28 11.19 4.35
C GLU A 406 -3.15 10.54 2.97
N ALA A 407 -3.72 9.35 2.78
CA ALA A 407 -3.65 8.64 1.51
C ALA A 407 -4.60 9.24 0.48
N GLU A 408 -4.17 9.26 -0.78
CA GLU A 408 -5.00 9.67 -1.90
C GLU A 408 -6.13 8.66 -2.18
N ALA A 409 -7.08 9.03 -3.05
CA ALA A 409 -8.15 8.13 -3.47
C ALA A 409 -7.62 6.88 -4.22
N TYR A 410 -8.42 5.80 -4.23
CA TYR A 410 -8.01 4.52 -4.85
C TYR A 410 -7.95 4.55 -6.37
N ASP A 411 -8.74 5.42 -7.00
CA ASP A 411 -8.88 5.56 -8.45
C ASP A 411 -7.90 6.56 -9.06
N GLU A 412 -6.95 7.09 -8.28
CA GLU A 412 -5.90 7.96 -8.79
C GLU A 412 -4.89 7.19 -9.64
N GLU A 413 -4.97 7.36 -10.96
CA GLU A 413 -4.14 6.63 -11.94
C GLU A 413 -2.63 6.92 -11.79
N GLU A 414 -2.28 8.01 -11.11
CA GLU A 414 -0.91 8.51 -10.92
C GLU A 414 -0.22 7.99 -9.66
N ARG A 415 -0.88 7.17 -8.82
CA ARG A 415 -0.28 6.62 -7.59
C ARG A 415 -0.26 5.09 -7.55
N VAL A 416 0.85 4.54 -7.08
CA VAL A 416 1.01 3.11 -6.76
C VAL A 416 0.93 2.96 -5.24
N LYS A 417 -0.06 2.20 -4.77
CA LYS A 417 -0.21 1.84 -3.36
C LYS A 417 0.37 0.45 -3.13
N ALA A 418 1.24 0.32 -2.12
CA ALA A 418 1.88 -0.95 -1.80
C ALA A 418 1.96 -1.21 -0.29
N ILE A 419 1.83 -2.48 0.09
CA ILE A 419 2.04 -2.99 1.44
C ILE A 419 3.25 -3.92 1.41
N VAL A 420 4.17 -3.74 2.36
CA VAL A 420 5.21 -4.73 2.67
C VAL A 420 4.90 -5.31 4.04
N LEU A 421 4.37 -6.53 4.05
CA LEU A 421 4.11 -7.30 5.25
C LEU A 421 5.35 -8.13 5.60
N LEU A 422 5.86 -7.98 6.82
CA LEU A 422 6.87 -8.88 7.39
C LEU A 422 6.33 -9.54 8.64
N THR A 423 6.51 -10.85 8.76
CA THR A 423 6.25 -11.62 9.99
C THR A 423 7.29 -12.71 10.20
N ASP A 424 7.56 -13.07 11.45
CA ASP A 424 8.51 -14.13 11.80
C ASP A 424 7.88 -15.45 12.24
N GLY A 425 6.55 -15.56 12.15
CA GLY A 425 5.81 -16.71 12.63
C GLY A 425 4.37 -16.78 12.15
N GLU A 426 3.66 -17.77 12.70
CA GLU A 426 2.25 -18.02 12.43
C GLU A 426 1.34 -17.06 13.20
N ASN A 427 0.09 -16.92 12.74
CA ASN A 427 -0.96 -16.35 13.59
C ASN A 427 -1.08 -17.19 14.86
N ASN A 428 -0.99 -16.54 16.01
CA ASN A 428 -1.06 -17.21 17.29
C ASN A 428 -1.68 -16.29 18.35
N VAL A 429 -2.85 -16.69 18.85
CA VAL A 429 -3.42 -16.17 20.09
C VAL A 429 -3.44 -17.33 21.08
N ASN A 430 -2.41 -17.37 21.95
CA ASN A 430 -2.18 -18.51 22.86
C ASN A 430 -3.48 -19.03 23.45
N GLY A 431 -3.73 -20.34 23.37
CA GLY A 431 -4.89 -20.96 24.02
C GLY A 431 -4.73 -20.89 25.53
N GLY A 432 -5.36 -19.88 26.16
CA GLY A 432 -5.36 -19.72 27.61
C GLY A 432 -6.00 -20.93 28.31
N GLN A 433 -5.63 -21.16 29.56
CA GLN A 433 -6.30 -22.17 30.41
C GLN A 433 -7.59 -21.64 31.07
N SER A 434 -7.98 -20.39 30.79
CA SER A 434 -9.26 -19.83 31.20
C SER A 434 -10.39 -20.20 30.23
N PHE A 435 -11.63 -19.99 30.67
CA PHE A 435 -12.84 -20.22 29.86
C PHE A 435 -12.86 -19.42 28.55
N ASN A 436 -12.10 -18.31 28.50
CA ASN A 436 -11.95 -17.48 27.30
C ASN A 436 -11.28 -18.23 26.14
N GLY A 437 -10.48 -19.26 26.42
CA GLY A 437 -9.90 -20.16 25.42
C GLY A 437 -8.86 -19.54 24.48
N SER A 438 -8.50 -18.26 24.67
CA SER A 438 -7.37 -17.58 24.03
C SER A 438 -6.92 -16.39 24.89
N THR A 439 -5.79 -15.78 24.56
CA THR A 439 -5.49 -14.41 24.99
C THR A 439 -6.37 -13.41 24.25
N PHE A 440 -6.64 -12.26 24.85
CA PHE A 440 -7.37 -11.17 24.19
C PHE A 440 -6.58 -10.61 23.00
N SER A 441 -7.29 -10.18 21.96
CA SER A 441 -6.70 -9.67 20.71
C SER A 441 -7.64 -8.63 20.07
N ALA A 442 -7.23 -8.04 18.93
CA ALA A 442 -8.09 -7.13 18.18
C ALA A 442 -9.46 -7.75 17.81
N PHE A 443 -9.52 -9.08 17.69
CA PHE A 443 -10.74 -9.85 17.41
C PHE A 443 -11.45 -10.36 18.68
N GLY A 444 -10.96 -10.00 19.87
CA GLY A 444 -11.47 -10.48 21.15
C GLY A 444 -10.88 -11.82 21.59
N TYR A 445 -11.58 -12.48 22.50
CA TYR A 445 -11.32 -13.84 22.95
C TYR A 445 -11.95 -14.88 22.01
N LYS A 446 -11.47 -16.13 22.07
CA LYS A 446 -12.09 -17.26 21.39
C LYS A 446 -13.55 -17.46 21.83
N SER A 447 -13.84 -17.28 23.11
CA SER A 447 -15.20 -17.35 23.69
C SER A 447 -16.18 -16.37 23.05
N ASN A 448 -15.72 -15.23 22.50
CA ASN A 448 -16.58 -14.26 21.83
C ASN A 448 -17.09 -14.76 20.45
N GLY A 449 -16.55 -15.86 19.93
CA GLY A 449 -17.03 -16.52 18.71
C GLY A 449 -16.36 -16.07 17.41
N HIS A 450 -15.68 -14.91 17.39
CA HIS A 450 -15.01 -14.36 16.20
C HIS A 450 -13.84 -15.18 15.67
N LEU A 451 -13.28 -16.05 16.51
CA LEU A 451 -12.08 -16.86 16.22
C LEU A 451 -12.41 -18.35 15.98
N GLY A 452 -13.69 -18.71 15.97
CA GLY A 452 -14.13 -20.08 15.76
C GLY A 452 -13.56 -21.09 16.77
N SER A 453 -13.62 -22.38 16.43
CA SER A 453 -13.11 -23.45 17.30
C SER A 453 -11.58 -23.55 17.33
N ASN A 454 -10.91 -23.10 16.26
CA ASN A 454 -9.46 -23.07 16.10
C ASN A 454 -9.01 -21.65 15.74
N PRO A 455 -8.61 -20.84 16.73
CA PRO A 455 -8.25 -19.44 16.52
C PRO A 455 -7.17 -19.21 15.46
N ASN A 456 -6.11 -20.02 15.44
CA ASN A 456 -5.01 -19.80 14.48
C ASN A 456 -5.47 -20.08 13.04
N ALA A 457 -6.31 -21.12 12.84
CA ALA A 457 -6.89 -21.40 11.53
C ALA A 457 -7.85 -20.29 11.08
N GLU A 458 -8.67 -19.77 12.00
CA GLU A 458 -9.60 -18.69 11.68
C GLU A 458 -8.87 -17.38 11.37
N LEU A 459 -7.82 -17.05 12.12
CA LEU A 459 -6.96 -15.91 11.82
C LEU A 459 -6.28 -16.06 10.44
N ASN A 460 -5.88 -17.27 10.04
CA ASN A 460 -5.37 -17.52 8.68
C ASN A 460 -6.45 -17.27 7.62
N ASN A 461 -7.70 -17.69 7.86
CA ASN A 461 -8.82 -17.40 6.95
C ASN A 461 -9.05 -15.88 6.83
N LYS A 462 -9.07 -15.16 7.96
CA LYS A 462 -9.20 -13.70 8.00
C LYS A 462 -8.03 -13.02 7.30
N THR A 463 -6.79 -13.48 7.49
CA THR A 463 -5.61 -12.98 6.75
C THR A 463 -5.83 -13.11 5.25
N GLN A 464 -6.21 -14.29 4.75
CA GLN A 464 -6.44 -14.49 3.32
C GLN A 464 -7.56 -13.60 2.77
N ALA A 465 -8.66 -13.47 3.51
CA ALA A 465 -9.79 -12.61 3.14
C ALA A 465 -9.36 -11.14 3.03
N VAL A 466 -8.62 -10.63 4.02
CA VAL A 466 -8.09 -9.27 4.02
C VAL A 466 -7.12 -9.05 2.85
N CYS A 467 -6.20 -9.99 2.58
CA CYS A 467 -5.30 -9.88 1.42
C CYS A 467 -6.08 -9.82 0.10
N ASN A 468 -7.15 -10.60 -0.04
CA ASN A 468 -8.00 -10.55 -1.23
C ASN A 468 -8.75 -9.21 -1.35
N ASN A 469 -9.26 -8.66 -0.25
CA ASN A 469 -9.92 -7.36 -0.23
C ASN A 469 -8.97 -6.22 -0.61
N ILE A 470 -7.74 -6.24 -0.08
CA ILE A 470 -6.67 -5.29 -0.41
C ILE A 470 -6.31 -5.37 -1.91
N LYS A 471 -6.08 -6.58 -2.43
CA LYS A 471 -5.78 -6.80 -3.85
C LYS A 471 -6.91 -6.32 -4.77
N ALA A 472 -8.17 -6.48 -4.34
CA ALA A 472 -9.33 -5.98 -5.08
C ALA A 472 -9.39 -4.45 -5.18
N LYS A 473 -8.70 -3.71 -4.29
CA LYS A 473 -8.52 -2.25 -4.37
C LYS A 473 -7.31 -1.83 -5.24
N GLY A 474 -6.62 -2.77 -5.88
CA GLY A 474 -5.45 -2.49 -6.70
C GLY A 474 -4.16 -2.23 -5.91
N ILE A 475 -4.17 -2.43 -4.59
CA ILE A 475 -2.99 -2.28 -3.73
C ILE A 475 -2.10 -3.52 -3.88
N GLN A 476 -0.82 -3.30 -4.14
CA GLN A 476 0.16 -4.39 -4.24
C GLN A 476 0.61 -4.85 -2.86
N ILE A 477 0.74 -6.16 -2.65
CA ILE A 477 1.16 -6.76 -1.40
C ILE A 477 2.42 -7.57 -1.64
N TYR A 478 3.50 -7.17 -0.97
CA TYR A 478 4.72 -7.92 -0.79
C TYR A 478 4.70 -8.58 0.58
N THR A 479 5.13 -9.83 0.67
CA THR A 479 5.16 -10.58 1.92
C THR A 479 6.55 -11.16 2.17
N ILE A 480 7.01 -11.05 3.42
CA ILE A 480 8.31 -11.54 3.86
C ILE A 480 8.11 -12.45 5.07
N GLY A 481 8.37 -13.74 4.89
CA GLY A 481 8.49 -14.69 6.01
C GLY A 481 9.91 -14.67 6.55
N PHE A 482 10.10 -14.20 7.79
CA PHE A 482 11.42 -14.09 8.40
C PHE A 482 11.71 -15.24 9.36
N ARG A 483 12.58 -16.17 8.96
CA ARG A 483 12.90 -17.42 9.68
C ARG A 483 11.66 -18.29 9.94
N VAL A 484 10.68 -18.22 9.04
CA VAL A 484 9.48 -19.06 9.03
C VAL A 484 9.80 -20.38 8.35
N ASN A 485 9.63 -21.50 9.06
CA ASN A 485 9.99 -22.83 8.57
C ASN A 485 8.79 -23.76 8.35
N ASP A 486 7.58 -23.36 8.76
CA ASP A 486 6.38 -24.15 8.57
C ASP A 486 5.70 -23.82 7.22
N TRP A 487 5.19 -24.86 6.57
CA TRP A 487 4.57 -24.74 5.26
C TRP A 487 3.24 -23.98 5.28
N THR A 488 2.50 -24.03 6.39
CA THR A 488 1.19 -23.38 6.53
C THR A 488 1.35 -21.87 6.42
N THR A 489 2.24 -21.29 7.21
CA THR A 489 2.54 -19.85 7.21
C THR A 489 3.21 -19.43 5.91
N GLN A 490 4.15 -20.22 5.39
CA GLN A 490 4.76 -19.91 4.09
C GLN A 490 3.72 -19.86 2.96
N ASN A 491 2.77 -20.80 2.93
CA ASN A 491 1.70 -20.79 1.92
C ASN A 491 0.74 -19.63 2.14
N LEU A 492 0.35 -19.33 3.38
CA LEU A 492 -0.48 -18.16 3.69
C LEU A 492 0.14 -16.85 3.18
N LEU A 493 1.43 -16.64 3.44
CA LEU A 493 2.14 -15.44 2.98
C LEU A 493 2.28 -15.41 1.46
N ARG A 494 2.55 -16.56 0.83
CA ARG A 494 2.63 -16.71 -0.62
C ARG A 494 1.31 -16.38 -1.31
N ASP A 495 0.19 -16.86 -0.76
CA ASP A 495 -1.16 -16.65 -1.30
C ASP A 495 -1.70 -15.22 -1.01
N CYS A 496 -1.18 -14.58 0.03
CA CYS A 496 -1.44 -13.18 0.34
C CYS A 496 -0.74 -12.24 -0.64
N ALA A 497 0.50 -12.55 -1.07
CA ALA A 497 1.25 -11.73 -2.02
C ALA A 497 0.46 -11.50 -3.33
N THR A 498 0.64 -10.33 -3.95
CA THR A 498 -0.10 -10.00 -5.18
C THR A 498 0.35 -10.80 -6.38
N LYS A 499 1.64 -11.13 -6.45
CA LYS A 499 2.22 -12.00 -7.46
C LYS A 499 3.17 -13.01 -6.81
N PRO A 500 3.44 -14.17 -7.44
CA PRO A 500 4.34 -15.18 -6.89
C PRO A 500 5.77 -14.67 -6.59
N ASP A 501 6.25 -13.69 -7.34
CA ASP A 501 7.56 -13.04 -7.18
C ASP A 501 7.58 -11.94 -6.10
N MET A 502 6.43 -11.60 -5.53
CA MET A 502 6.30 -10.65 -4.40
C MET A 502 6.29 -11.34 -3.03
N TYR A 503 6.46 -12.66 -2.99
CA TYR A 503 6.65 -13.44 -1.78
C TYR A 503 8.13 -13.76 -1.57
N TYR A 504 8.62 -13.50 -0.36
CA TYR A 504 9.99 -13.75 0.02
C TYR A 504 10.07 -14.60 1.30
N ASN A 505 10.96 -15.59 1.30
CA ASN A 505 11.34 -16.32 2.50
C ASN A 505 12.78 -15.97 2.88
N SER A 506 12.95 -15.39 4.07
CA SER A 506 14.24 -14.94 4.58
C SER A 506 14.70 -15.81 5.75
N PRO A 507 15.54 -16.84 5.53
CA PRO A 507 15.97 -17.71 6.62
C PRO A 507 17.06 -17.10 7.51
N SER A 508 17.59 -15.91 7.20
CA SER A 508 18.67 -15.28 7.96
C SER A 508 18.63 -13.75 7.94
N ASN A 509 19.36 -13.13 8.88
CA ASN A 509 19.39 -11.65 9.01
C ASN A 509 20.03 -10.97 7.78
N SER A 510 21.05 -11.59 7.18
CA SER A 510 21.74 -11.02 6.01
C SER A 510 20.87 -11.06 4.75
N GLN A 511 20.11 -12.14 4.55
CA GLN A 511 19.17 -12.25 3.44
C GLN A 511 18.00 -11.27 3.58
N LEU A 512 17.58 -10.96 4.81
CA LEU A 512 16.51 -10.00 5.05
C LEU A 512 16.83 -8.63 4.45
N ALA A 513 18.03 -8.11 4.69
CA ALA A 513 18.46 -6.82 4.13
C ALA A 513 18.49 -6.83 2.59
N ALA A 514 18.89 -7.94 1.98
CA ALA A 514 18.89 -8.07 0.52
C ALA A 514 17.47 -8.06 -0.07
N ILE A 515 16.53 -8.77 0.57
CA ILE A 515 15.12 -8.82 0.17
C ILE A 515 14.49 -7.42 0.22
N PHE A 516 14.72 -6.69 1.32
CA PHE A 516 14.20 -5.31 1.44
C PHE A 516 14.75 -4.38 0.34
N SER A 517 16.03 -4.51 -0.01
CA SER A 517 16.61 -3.77 -1.13
C SER A 517 16.04 -4.18 -2.50
N GLU A 518 15.76 -5.46 -2.71
CA GLU A 518 15.12 -5.95 -3.94
C GLU A 518 13.70 -5.37 -4.09
N ILE A 519 12.90 -5.38 -3.02
CA ILE A 519 11.57 -4.78 -3.01
C ILE A 519 11.66 -3.27 -3.28
N ALA A 520 12.62 -2.56 -2.65
CA ALA A 520 12.83 -1.13 -2.90
C ALA A 520 13.14 -0.85 -4.39
N GLN A 521 13.96 -1.69 -5.03
CA GLN A 521 14.25 -1.59 -6.46
C GLN A 521 13.01 -1.82 -7.30
N GLY A 522 12.24 -2.88 -7.04
CA GLY A 522 11.00 -3.16 -7.76
C GLY A 522 9.96 -2.05 -7.62
N LEU A 523 9.81 -1.48 -6.43
CA LEU A 523 8.95 -0.30 -6.20
C LEU A 523 9.45 0.93 -6.96
N SER A 524 10.77 1.16 -6.99
CA SER A 524 11.37 2.26 -7.75
C SER A 524 11.16 2.11 -9.26
N GLU A 525 11.19 0.88 -9.79
CA GLU A 525 10.88 0.59 -11.19
C GLU A 525 9.40 0.83 -11.51
N LEU A 526 8.48 0.43 -10.62
CA LEU A 526 7.05 0.68 -10.78
C LEU A 526 6.71 2.16 -10.87
N ARG A 527 7.47 3.02 -10.19
CA ARG A 527 7.33 4.48 -10.31
C ARG A 527 7.70 4.99 -11.71
N ILE A 528 8.57 4.33 -12.44
CA ILE A 528 9.13 4.81 -13.71
C ILE A 528 8.43 4.17 -14.92
N ALA A 529 7.76 3.03 -14.72
CA ALA A 529 7.08 2.30 -15.77
C ALA A 529 5.72 2.93 -16.14
N GLN A 530 5.72 3.90 -17.06
CA GLN A 530 4.96 3.90 -18.32
C GLN A 530 5.18 5.18 -19.13
#